data_AF-A0A4R9LT31-F1
#
_entry.id   AF-A0A4R9LT31-F1
#
_cell.length_a   1.000
_cell.length_b   1.000
_cell.length_c   1.000
_cell.angle_alpha   90.00
_cell.angle_beta   90.00
_cell.angle_gamma   90.00
#
_symmetry.space_group_name_H-M   'P 1'
#
loop_
_entity.id
_entity.type
_entity.pdbx_description
1 polymer ?
#
loop_
_entity_poly.entity_id
_entity_poly.type
_entity_poly.pdbx_seq_one_letter_code
_entity_poly.pdbx_strand_id
1 'polypeptide(L)'
;MHLLPSKPIFLIGLALFSFLSYCAPKKEAVSPYDLKRVLERVAQARIQTGLTADIDKPSPSDRELFEEACDIYRLPIDKAKHALKEKNESLYLSIYGNES
;
A
#
# COMPACT_ATOMS: atom_id res chain seq x y z
N MET A 1 12.18 -13.02 -49.39
CA MET A 1 11.97 -13.70 -48.08
C MET A 1 11.18 -12.78 -47.18
N HIS A 2 9.85 -12.93 -47.12
CA HIS A 2 9.02 -12.31 -46.08
C HIS A 2 8.29 -13.43 -45.36
N LEU A 3 8.87 -13.87 -44.25
CA LEU A 3 8.25 -14.79 -43.30
C LEU A 3 7.18 -14.00 -42.54
N LEU A 4 5.92 -14.14 -42.94
CA LEU A 4 4.77 -13.70 -42.17
C LEU A 4 4.71 -14.52 -40.87
N PRO A 5 4.76 -13.89 -39.68
CA PRO A 5 4.61 -14.61 -38.44
C PRO A 5 3.18 -15.17 -38.35
N SER A 6 3.09 -16.45 -38.04
CA SER A 6 1.84 -17.18 -37.89
C SER A 6 0.97 -16.57 -36.78
N LYS A 7 -0.23 -16.11 -37.16
CA LYS A 7 -1.28 -15.52 -36.30
C LYS A 7 -1.52 -16.20 -34.93
N PRO A 8 -1.43 -17.55 -34.76
CA PRO A 8 -1.62 -18.14 -33.43
C PRO A 8 -0.49 -17.83 -32.44
N ILE A 9 0.75 -17.64 -32.90
CA ILE A 9 1.91 -17.41 -32.01
C ILE A 9 1.80 -16.03 -31.33
N PHE A 10 1.32 -15.02 -32.06
CA PHE A 10 1.14 -13.68 -31.53
C PHE A 10 0.03 -13.61 -30.45
N LEU A 11 -1.07 -14.35 -30.65
CA LEU A 11 -2.17 -14.42 -29.68
C LEU A 11 -1.77 -15.19 -28.40
N ILE A 12 -0.99 -16.25 -28.54
CA ILE A 12 -0.43 -17.00 -27.39
C ILE A 12 0.54 -16.11 -26.60
N GLY A 13 1.40 -15.35 -27.28
CA GLY A 13 2.32 -14.41 -26.62
C GLY A 13 1.59 -13.30 -25.86
N LEU A 14 0.52 -12.75 -26.43
CA LEU A 14 -0.30 -11.71 -25.79
C LEU A 14 -1.03 -12.25 -24.55
N ALA A 15 -1.59 -13.47 -24.63
CA ALA A 15 -2.25 -14.11 -23.50
C ALA A 15 -1.27 -14.43 -22.36
N LEU A 16 -0.08 -14.94 -22.66
CA LEU A 16 0.99 -15.18 -21.68
C LEU A 16 1.42 -13.89 -20.96
N PHE A 17 1.49 -12.76 -21.67
CA PHE A 17 1.82 -11.46 -21.08
C PHE A 17 0.74 -10.94 -20.13
N SER A 18 -0.54 -11.19 -20.45
CA SER A 18 -1.66 -10.84 -19.58
C SER A 18 -1.67 -11.66 -18.28
N PHE A 19 -1.27 -12.92 -18.31
CA PHE A 19 -1.18 -13.76 -17.10
C PHE A 19 -0.04 -13.34 -16.16
N LEU A 20 1.11 -12.91 -16.69
CA LEU A 20 2.24 -12.44 -15.87
C LEU A 20 1.95 -11.12 -15.14
N SER A 21 0.96 -10.35 -15.61
CA SER A 21 0.58 -9.07 -15.01
C SER A 21 -0.40 -9.19 -13.83
N TYR A 22 -1.00 -10.37 -13.62
CA TYR A 22 -2.11 -10.55 -12.67
C TYR A 22 -1.69 -11.06 -11.28
N CYS A 23 -0.41 -11.39 -11.08
CA CYS A 23 0.06 -11.99 -9.84
C CYS A 23 1.41 -11.40 -9.39
N ALA A 24 1.39 -10.11 -9.03
CA ALA A 24 2.49 -9.56 -8.24
C ALA A 24 2.29 -9.98 -6.77
N PRO A 25 3.15 -10.84 -6.19
CA PRO A 25 2.98 -11.32 -4.83
C PRO A 25 3.05 -10.14 -3.85
N LYS A 26 2.14 -10.12 -2.87
CA LYS A 26 2.23 -9.20 -1.74
C LYS A 26 3.56 -9.50 -1.02
N LYS A 27 4.34 -8.46 -0.68
CA LYS A 27 5.63 -8.64 0.01
C LYS A 27 5.45 -9.50 1.26
N GLU A 28 6.19 -10.60 1.35
CA GLU A 28 6.11 -11.53 2.50
C GLU A 28 6.70 -10.96 3.78
N ALA A 29 7.55 -9.93 3.71
CA ALA A 29 8.12 -9.24 4.87
C ALA A 29 8.04 -7.72 4.69
N VAL A 30 7.65 -7.03 5.77
CA VAL A 30 7.68 -5.56 5.82
C VAL A 30 9.09 -5.16 6.25
N SER A 31 9.87 -4.58 5.34
CA SER A 31 11.21 -4.10 5.69
C SER A 31 11.14 -2.82 6.52
N PRO A 32 12.20 -2.46 7.27
CA PRO A 32 12.27 -1.18 7.98
C PRO A 32 12.11 0.03 7.06
N TYR A 33 12.52 -0.10 5.79
CA TYR A 33 12.35 0.92 4.76
C TYR A 33 10.89 1.05 4.32
N ASP A 34 10.18 -0.07 4.14
CA ASP A 34 8.76 -0.08 3.78
C ASP A 34 7.92 0.61 4.87
N LEU A 35 8.17 0.28 6.13
CA LEU A 35 7.50 0.92 7.27
C LEU A 35 7.81 2.43 7.34
N LYS A 36 9.07 2.83 7.08
CA LYS A 36 9.43 4.25 7.03
C LYS A 36 8.61 4.98 5.95
N ARG A 37 8.48 4.38 4.77
CA ARG A 37 7.73 4.96 3.65
C ARG A 37 6.24 5.11 3.95
N VAL A 38 5.64 4.12 4.63
CA VAL A 38 4.26 4.22 5.14
C VAL A 38 4.12 5.41 6.07
N LEU A 39 4.99 5.53 7.08
CA LEU A 39 4.92 6.63 8.06
C LEU A 39 5.14 8.00 7.42
N GLU A 40 6.06 8.11 6.46
CA GLU A 40 6.24 9.35 5.68
C GLU A 40 4.97 9.73 4.93
N ARG A 41 4.29 8.75 4.32
CA ARG A 41 3.02 8.99 3.60
C ARG A 41 1.87 9.37 4.53
N VAL A 42 1.79 8.76 5.71
CA VAL A 42 0.81 9.11 6.76
C VAL A 42 1.02 10.56 7.21
N ALA A 43 2.26 10.95 7.50
CA ALA A 43 2.57 12.32 7.90
C ALA A 43 2.18 13.34 6.81
N GLN A 44 2.51 13.05 5.55
CA GLN A 44 2.10 13.88 4.41
C GLN A 44 0.58 13.97 4.29
N ALA A 45 -0.13 12.84 4.39
CA ALA A 45 -1.58 12.80 4.31
C ALA A 45 -2.22 13.63 5.43
N ARG A 46 -1.73 13.50 6.67
CA ARG A 46 -2.26 14.25 7.81
C ARG A 46 -2.09 15.75 7.65
N ILE A 47 -0.92 16.19 7.17
CA ILE A 47 -0.66 17.60 6.88
C ILE A 47 -1.61 18.09 5.78
N GLN A 48 -1.74 17.32 4.69
CA GLN A 48 -2.63 17.69 3.59
C GLN A 48 -4.08 17.79 4.05
N THR A 49 -4.58 16.82 4.80
CA THR A 49 -5.93 16.83 5.37
C THR A 49 -6.17 18.04 6.27
N GLY A 50 -5.19 18.44 7.07
CA GLY A 50 -5.29 19.66 7.89
C GLY A 50 -5.33 20.93 7.04
N LEU A 51 -4.60 20.97 5.92
CA LEU A 51 -4.58 22.11 5.00
C LEU A 51 -5.85 22.19 4.14
N THR A 52 -6.44 21.06 3.78
CA THR A 52 -7.66 20.97 2.97
C THR A 52 -8.87 20.58 3.81
N ALA A 53 -8.86 20.93 5.10
CA ALA A 53 -9.93 20.57 6.02
C ALA A 53 -11.24 21.23 5.56
N ASP A 54 -12.27 20.39 5.40
CA ASP A 54 -13.61 20.81 5.08
C ASP A 54 -14.48 20.60 6.32
N ILE A 55 -15.21 21.63 6.74
CA ILE A 55 -16.06 21.56 7.93
C ILE A 55 -17.24 20.58 7.75
N ASP A 56 -17.61 20.31 6.51
CA ASP A 56 -18.73 19.44 6.17
C ASP A 56 -18.29 17.97 5.96
N LYS A 57 -16.97 17.69 5.97
CA LYS A 57 -16.41 16.36 5.76
C LYS A 57 -15.56 15.90 6.94
N PRO A 58 -15.80 14.71 7.51
CA PRO A 58 -14.97 14.19 8.58
C PRO A 58 -13.52 13.99 8.09
N SER A 59 -12.56 14.43 8.90
CA SER A 59 -11.15 14.12 8.67
C SER A 59 -10.90 12.62 8.88
N PRO A 60 -10.13 11.96 8.00
CA PRO A 60 -9.65 10.61 8.26
C PRO A 60 -8.85 10.56 9.57
N SER A 61 -9.04 9.46 10.29
CA SER A 61 -8.28 9.08 11.47
C SER A 61 -6.87 8.60 11.10
N ASP A 62 -5.94 8.59 12.06
CA ASP A 62 -4.59 8.05 11.82
C ASP A 62 -4.60 6.59 11.40
N ARG A 63 -5.58 5.82 11.89
CA ARG A 63 -5.78 4.43 11.49
C ARG A 63 -6.07 4.33 10.00
N GLU A 64 -7.05 5.09 9.52
CA GLU A 64 -7.43 5.10 8.11
C GLU A 64 -6.27 5.57 7.22
N LEU A 65 -5.55 6.61 7.64
CA LEU A 65 -4.38 7.10 6.90
C LEU A 65 -3.26 6.04 6.83
N PHE A 66 -3.05 5.28 7.92
CA PHE A 66 -2.05 4.21 7.97
C PHE A 66 -2.44 3.02 7.09
N GLU A 67 -3.70 2.59 7.15
CA GLU A 67 -4.22 1.48 6.33
C GLU A 67 -4.21 1.85 4.85
N GLU A 68 -4.61 3.07 4.49
CA GLU A 68 -4.53 3.59 3.11
C GLU A 68 -3.07 3.59 2.61
N ALA A 69 -2.13 4.05 3.43
CA ALA A 69 -0.72 4.05 3.06
C ALA A 69 -0.17 2.62 2.89
N CYS A 70 -0.63 1.65 3.67
CA CYS A 70 -0.29 0.24 3.49
C CYS A 70 -0.84 -0.29 2.16
N ASP A 71 -2.07 0.05 1.80
CA ASP A 71 -2.70 -0.35 0.54
C ASP A 71 -1.98 0.23 -0.69
N ILE A 72 -1.61 1.52 -0.64
CA ILE A 72 -0.83 2.19 -1.69
C ILE A 72 0.48 1.45 -1.97
N TYR A 73 1.18 1.02 -0.91
CA TYR A 73 2.44 0.29 -1.02
C TYR A 73 2.29 -1.22 -1.08
N ARG A 74 1.05 -1.73 -1.15
CA ARG A 74 0.70 -3.16 -1.20
C ARG A 74 1.35 -3.97 -0.07
N LEU A 75 1.40 -3.39 1.12
CA LEU A 75 1.94 -4.02 2.32
C LEU A 75 0.82 -4.74 3.08
N PRO A 76 1.07 -5.93 3.65
CA PRO A 76 0.11 -6.58 4.52
C PRO A 76 -0.07 -5.76 5.81
N ILE A 77 -1.28 -5.25 6.05
CA ILE A 77 -1.60 -4.38 7.19
C ILE A 77 -1.18 -5.02 8.52
N ASP A 78 -1.50 -6.30 8.74
CA ASP A 78 -1.14 -6.99 9.99
C ASP A 78 0.37 -7.03 10.24
N LYS A 79 1.17 -7.26 9.19
CA LYS A 79 2.64 -7.26 9.28
C LYS A 79 3.18 -5.85 9.50
N ALA A 80 2.57 -4.83 8.88
CA ALA A 80 2.95 -3.44 9.10
C ALA A 80 2.62 -2.97 10.52
N LYS A 81 1.46 -3.38 11.05
CA LYS A 81 1.06 -3.15 12.46
C LYS A 81 2.02 -3.80 13.44
N HIS A 82 2.38 -5.06 13.20
CA HIS A 82 3.37 -5.76 14.03
C HIS A 82 4.73 -5.04 14.01
N ALA A 83 5.25 -4.73 12.82
CA ALA A 83 6.51 -4.02 12.67
C ALA A 83 6.48 -2.62 13.32
N LEU A 84 5.34 -1.92 13.25
CA LEU A 84 5.14 -0.65 13.93
C LEU A 84 5.17 -0.83 15.45
N LYS A 85 4.46 -1.83 15.98
CA LYS A 85 4.43 -2.11 17.42
C LYS A 85 5.81 -2.47 17.97
N GLU A 86 6.55 -3.33 17.28
CA GLU A 86 7.91 -3.71 17.67
C GLU A 86 8.88 -2.53 17.65
N LYS A 87 8.74 -1.63 16.67
CA LYS A 87 9.66 -0.51 16.50
C LYS A 87 9.31 0.69 17.38
N ASN A 88 8.03 0.94 17.60
CA ASN A 88 7.52 2.06 18.41
C ASN A 88 6.10 1.76 18.91
N GLU A 89 6.02 1.10 20.06
CA GLU A 89 4.76 0.75 20.71
C GLU A 89 3.90 1.98 21.05
N SER A 90 4.52 3.10 21.46
CA SER A 90 3.78 4.33 21.77
C SER A 90 3.06 4.88 20.54
N LEU A 91 3.73 4.91 19.38
CA LEU A 91 3.10 5.32 18.13
C LEU A 91 2.02 4.33 17.68
N TYR A 92 2.26 3.03 17.85
CA TYR A 92 1.23 2.01 17.60
C TYR A 92 -0.04 2.27 18.44
N LEU A 93 0.11 2.53 19.73
CA LEU A 93 -1.00 2.83 20.63
C LEU A 93 -1.67 4.17 20.30
N SER A 94 -0.92 5.17 19.83
CA SER A 94 -1.53 6.42 19.36
C SER A 94 -2.43 6.23 18.13
N ILE A 95 -2.11 5.27 17.26
CA ILE A 95 -2.86 5.01 16.03
C ILE A 95 -4.02 4.02 16.28
N TYR A 96 -3.83 3.01 17.14
CA TYR A 96 -4.78 1.90 17.32
C TYR A 96 -5.33 1.74 18.75
N GLY A 97 -4.84 2.49 19.74
CA GLY A 97 -5.11 2.27 21.16
C GLY A 97 -6.40 2.92 21.69
N ASN A 98 -7.10 3.73 20.90
CA ASN A 98 -8.37 4.35 21.29
C ASN A 98 -9.59 3.45 21.03
N GLU A 99 -9.38 2.15 20.79
CA GLU A 99 -10.48 1.17 20.73
C GLU A 99 -10.83 0.73 22.16
N SER A 100 -11.71 1.51 22.81
CA SER A 100 -12.39 1.16 24.07
C SER A 100 -13.86 1.51 23.99
#